data_AF-A0A974BZQ8-F1
#
_entry.id   AF-A0A974BZQ8-F1
#
_cell.length_a   1.000
_cell.length_b   1.000
_cell.length_c   1.000
_cell.angle_alpha   90.00
_cell.angle_beta   90.00
_cell.angle_gamma   90.00
#
_symmetry.space_group_name_H-M   'P 1'
#
loop_
_entity.id
_entity.type
_entity.pdbx_description
1 polymer ?
#
loop_
_entity_poly.entity_id
_entity_poly.type
_entity_poly.pdbx_seq_one_letter_code
_entity_poly.pdbx_strand_id
1 'polypeptide(L)'
;MVDEFALPPLISYRRGKTIGSQGKFFEHRGTGERYYMRGYYTCISQYVIYAIVCPCGKIYVGETIQKVKSRISQHRSTINVGNAALPLSKHFKDKGHTAEQLKFTILEVIPPLNRES
;
A
#
# COMPACT_ATOMS: atom_id res chain seq x y z
N MET A 1 -8.69 20.91 -1.77
CA MET A 1 -8.65 20.45 -0.36
C MET A 1 -8.49 18.95 -0.39
N VAL A 2 -7.24 18.47 -0.34
CA VAL A 2 -6.94 17.04 -0.37
C VAL A 2 -6.96 16.54 1.07
N ASP A 3 -8.04 15.86 1.46
CA ASP A 3 -8.04 15.11 2.71
C ASP A 3 -7.17 13.86 2.52
N GLU A 4 -5.87 14.11 2.64
CA GLU A 4 -4.82 13.13 2.82
C GLU A 4 -5.13 12.39 4.13
N PHE A 5 -5.27 11.07 4.07
CA PHE A 5 -5.37 10.27 5.30
C PHE A 5 -4.13 10.59 6.13
N ALA A 6 -4.33 11.16 7.33
CA ALA A 6 -3.25 11.64 8.20
C ALA A 6 -2.05 10.67 8.17
N LEU A 7 -0.95 11.20 7.60
CA LEU A 7 0.32 10.58 7.29
C LEU A 7 0.85 9.64 8.40
N PRO A 8 1.33 8.43 8.09
CA PRO A 8 2.58 7.98 8.70
C PRO A 8 3.73 8.81 8.11
N PRO A 9 4.78 9.10 8.90
CA PRO A 9 5.74 10.15 8.60
C PRO A 9 6.34 9.98 7.20
N LEU A 10 6.41 11.10 6.47
CA LEU A 10 7.21 11.28 5.25
C LEU A 10 8.70 11.06 5.60
N ILE A 11 9.09 9.80 5.83
CA ILE A 11 10.48 9.41 5.78
C ILE A 11 10.85 9.50 4.30
N SER A 12 11.59 10.55 3.97
CA SER A 12 12.30 10.75 2.72
C SER A 12 12.96 9.44 2.27
N TYR A 13 12.32 8.72 1.33
CA TYR A 13 12.94 7.53 0.74
C TYR A 13 14.06 7.99 -0.18
N ARG A 14 15.29 7.95 0.34
CA ARG A 14 16.50 8.16 -0.46
C ARG A 14 16.56 7.09 -1.55
N ARG A 15 16.60 7.57 -2.79
CA ARG A 15 16.76 6.85 -4.06
C ARG A 15 17.87 5.77 -3.99
N GLY A 16 17.52 4.53 -3.63
CA GLY A 16 18.38 3.36 -3.88
C GLY A 16 18.29 2.94 -5.35
N LYS A 17 19.34 2.35 -5.93
CA LYS A 17 19.44 1.98 -7.36
C LYS A 17 19.62 0.48 -7.47
N THR A 18 18.75 -0.24 -8.20
CA THR A 18 19.03 -1.62 -8.67
C THR A 18 18.31 -1.94 -9.99
N ILE A 19 18.92 -2.90 -10.69
CA ILE A 19 18.86 -3.25 -12.11
C ILE A 19 17.76 -4.30 -12.38
N GLY A 20 17.03 -4.16 -13.49
CA GLY A 20 16.34 -5.30 -14.14
C GLY A 20 14.84 -5.13 -14.45
N SER A 21 14.58 -4.83 -15.73
CA SER A 21 13.42 -5.13 -16.59
C SER A 21 11.96 -4.84 -16.16
N GLN A 22 11.40 -3.81 -16.83
CA GLN A 22 10.01 -3.63 -17.28
C GLN A 22 8.91 -3.31 -16.23
N GLY A 23 9.08 -2.18 -15.54
CA GLY A 23 8.34 -0.96 -15.89
C GLY A 23 6.82 -0.90 -15.72
N LYS A 24 6.21 -1.60 -14.75
CA LYS A 24 4.89 -1.16 -14.27
C LYS A 24 5.12 -0.02 -13.27
N PHE A 25 4.74 1.20 -13.63
CA PHE A 25 4.73 2.34 -12.73
C PHE A 25 3.32 2.54 -12.16
N PHE A 26 3.25 2.91 -10.89
CA PHE A 26 2.04 3.40 -10.25
C PHE A 26 2.04 4.93 -10.33
N GLU A 27 1.03 5.53 -10.97
CA GLU A 27 0.90 6.97 -11.05
C GLU A 27 -0.06 7.48 -9.99
N HIS A 28 0.43 8.35 -9.10
CA HIS A 28 -0.40 8.99 -8.09
C HIS A 28 -1.28 10.06 -8.75
N ARG A 29 -2.59 9.78 -8.88
CA ARG A 29 -3.54 10.67 -9.58
C ARG A 29 -3.58 12.11 -9.03
N GLY A 30 -3.23 12.32 -7.77
CA GLY A 30 -3.25 13.65 -7.15
C GLY A 30 -2.00 14.50 -7.41
N THR A 31 -0.85 13.88 -7.65
CA THR A 31 0.45 14.58 -7.79
C THR A 31 1.09 14.38 -9.14
N GLY A 32 0.62 13.40 -9.93
CA GLY A 32 1.25 12.98 -11.18
C GLY A 32 2.56 12.22 -11.00
N GLU A 33 2.97 11.95 -9.75
CA GLU A 33 4.22 11.23 -9.49
C GLU A 33 4.12 9.76 -9.89
N ARG A 34 5.17 9.29 -10.56
CA ARG A 34 5.29 7.91 -11.02
C ARG A 34 6.23 7.12 -10.14
N TYR A 35 5.66 6.13 -9.46
CA TYR A 35 6.36 5.17 -8.62
C TYR A 35 6.65 3.92 -9.43
N TYR A 36 7.90 3.74 -9.84
CA TYR A 36 8.33 2.56 -10.57
C TYR A 36 8.44 1.36 -9.62
N MET A 37 7.70 0.29 -9.88
CA MET A 37 7.86 -0.96 -9.14
C MET A 37 9.23 -1.56 -9.44
N ARG A 38 10.01 -1.88 -8.41
CA ARG A 38 11.40 -2.36 -8.53
C ARG A 38 11.50 -3.84 -8.19
N GLY A 39 11.15 -4.69 -9.14
CA GLY A 39 11.31 -6.14 -9.04
C GLY A 39 10.00 -6.92 -9.13
N TYR A 40 10.11 -8.25 -8.98
CA TYR A 40 8.97 -9.16 -9.03
C TYR A 40 8.46 -9.44 -7.63
N TYR A 41 7.26 -8.93 -7.34
CA TYR A 41 6.60 -9.15 -6.07
C TYR A 41 5.41 -10.10 -6.23
N THR A 42 5.22 -10.97 -5.25
CA THR A 42 4.15 -11.96 -5.26
C THR A 42 3.28 -11.80 -4.01
N CYS A 43 2.15 -12.51 -3.98
CA CYS A 43 1.24 -12.48 -2.83
C CYS A 43 1.84 -13.09 -1.55
N ILE A 44 2.97 -13.80 -1.66
CA ILE A 44 3.71 -14.40 -0.54
C ILE A 44 4.89 -13.54 -0.05
N SER A 45 5.15 -12.40 -0.69
CA SER A 45 6.18 -11.45 -0.24
C SER A 45 5.91 -10.98 1.19
N GLN A 46 6.98 -10.79 1.96
CA GLN A 46 6.99 -10.39 3.38
C GLN A 46 7.88 -9.15 3.53
N TYR A 47 7.75 -8.43 4.65
CA TYR A 47 8.48 -7.18 4.91
C TYR A 47 8.29 -6.16 3.78
N VAL A 48 7.03 -5.86 3.43
CA VAL A 48 6.72 -5.00 2.29
C VAL A 48 6.02 -3.72 2.70
N ILE A 49 6.25 -2.69 1.90
CA ILE A 49 5.44 -1.48 1.83
C ILE A 49 4.47 -1.66 0.67
N TYR A 50 3.18 -1.50 0.93
CA TYR A 50 2.13 -1.63 -0.06
C TYR A 50 1.23 -0.40 -0.07
N ALA A 51 0.64 -0.12 -1.22
CA ALA A 51 -0.37 0.90 -1.40
C ALA A 51 -1.71 0.26 -1.77
N ILE A 52 -2.78 0.70 -1.13
CA ILE A 52 -4.16 0.39 -1.45
C ILE A 52 -4.76 1.62 -2.15
N VAL A 53 -5.31 1.42 -3.33
CA VAL A 53 -5.90 2.46 -4.16
C VAL A 53 -7.41 2.32 -4.11
N CYS A 54 -8.06 3.33 -3.56
CA CYS A 54 -9.51 3.47 -3.60
C CYS A 54 -9.99 3.78 -5.03
N PRO A 55 -11.17 3.29 -5.45
CA PRO A 55 -11.78 3.72 -6.71
C PRO A 55 -12.00 5.25 -6.78
N CYS A 56 -12.16 5.91 -5.62
CA CYS A 56 -12.24 7.35 -5.46
C CYS A 56 -10.92 8.11 -5.68
N GLY A 57 -9.81 7.41 -5.96
CA GLY A 57 -8.49 8.01 -6.20
C GLY A 57 -7.66 8.30 -4.94
N LYS A 58 -8.21 8.06 -3.73
CA LYS A 58 -7.43 8.13 -2.49
C LYS A 58 -6.53 6.90 -2.33
N ILE A 59 -5.38 7.09 -1.70
CA ILE A 59 -4.38 6.04 -1.52
C ILE A 59 -4.08 5.87 -0.04
N TYR A 60 -4.01 4.62 0.41
CA TYR A 60 -3.58 4.22 1.75
C TYR A 60 -2.26 3.48 1.62
N VAL A 61 -1.22 3.94 2.30
CA VAL A 61 0.08 3.26 2.34
C VAL A 61 0.22 2.57 3.68
N GLY A 62 0.64 1.31 3.66
CA GLY A 62 0.89 0.52 4.85
C GLY A 62 2.12 -0.35 4.72
N GLU A 63 2.69 -0.70 5.85
CA GLU A 63 3.76 -1.68 5.96
C GLU A 63 3.25 -2.99 6.55
N THR A 64 3.91 -4.09 6.21
CA THR A 64 3.62 -5.40 6.80
C THR A 64 4.86 -6.28 6.82
N ILE A 65 5.10 -6.90 7.98
CA ILE A 65 6.07 -7.99 8.12
C ILE A 65 5.47 -9.30 7.60
N GLN A 66 4.16 -9.48 7.74
CA GLN A 66 3.45 -10.68 7.29
C GLN A 66 3.32 -10.74 5.76
N LYS A 67 2.96 -11.93 5.26
CA LYS A 67 2.65 -12.15 3.83
C LYS A 67 1.58 -11.17 3.35
N VAL A 68 1.80 -10.54 2.19
CA VAL A 68 0.88 -9.55 1.61
C VAL A 68 -0.54 -10.11 1.48
N LYS A 69 -0.69 -11.35 1.00
CA LYS A 69 -2.00 -12.02 0.89
C LYS A 69 -2.79 -11.99 2.19
N SER A 70 -2.14 -12.30 3.31
CA SER A 70 -2.75 -12.31 4.64
C SER A 70 -3.21 -10.91 5.03
N ARG A 71 -2.33 -9.92 4.87
CA ARG A 71 -2.62 -8.54 5.24
C ARG A 71 -3.77 -7.95 4.42
N ILE A 72 -3.79 -8.18 3.11
CA ILE A 72 -4.90 -7.73 2.25
C ILE A 72 -6.20 -8.44 2.62
N SER A 73 -6.17 -9.74 2.93
CA SER A 73 -7.35 -10.47 3.40
C SER A 73 -7.90 -9.89 4.71
N GLN A 74 -7.03 -9.51 5.63
CA GLN A 74 -7.43 -8.88 6.90
C GLN A 74 -8.08 -7.51 6.68
N HIS A 75 -7.51 -6.70 5.77
CA HIS A 75 -8.14 -5.43 5.37
C HIS A 75 -9.53 -5.64 4.78
N ARG A 76 -9.69 -6.62 3.88
CA ARG A 76 -11.00 -6.96 3.29
C ARG A 76 -12.01 -7.37 4.35
N SER A 77 -11.62 -8.24 5.28
CA SER A 77 -12.48 -8.64 6.40
C SER A 77 -12.90 -7.44 7.25
N THR A 78 -11.95 -6.57 7.59
CA THR A 78 -12.22 -5.34 8.37
C THR A 78 -13.19 -4.39 7.66
N ILE A 79 -13.05 -4.24 6.34
CA ILE A 79 -13.96 -3.43 5.52
C ILE A 79 -15.36 -4.04 5.52
N ASN A 80 -15.47 -5.36 5.33
CA ASN A 80 -16.75 -6.06 5.30
C ASN A 80 -17.49 -6.02 6.65
N VAL A 81 -16.76 -6.07 7.76
CA VAL A 81 -17.31 -5.88 9.11
C VAL A 81 -17.71 -4.42 9.35
N GLY A 82 -17.20 -3.46 8.57
CA GLY A 82 -17.53 -2.04 8.70
C GLY A 82 -17.00 -1.41 9.99
N ASN A 83 -15.84 -1.88 10.46
CA ASN A 83 -15.19 -1.37 11.66
C ASN A 83 -14.70 0.08 11.45
N ALA A 84 -15.47 1.05 11.98
CA ALA A 84 -15.18 2.47 11.84
C ALA A 84 -13.96 2.97 12.66
N ALA A 85 -13.35 2.11 13.49
CA ALA A 85 -12.13 2.46 14.24
C ALA A 85 -10.90 2.57 13.32
N LEU A 86 -10.90 1.89 12.17
CA LEU A 86 -9.77 1.94 11.23
C LEU A 86 -10.07 2.90 10.07
N PRO A 87 -9.13 3.79 9.71
CA PRO A 87 -9.36 4.86 8.72
C PRO A 87 -9.73 4.29 7.35
N LEU A 88 -9.13 3.16 6.97
CA LEU A 88 -9.44 2.48 5.71
C LEU A 88 -10.86 1.93 5.69
N SER A 89 -11.28 1.21 6.73
CA SER A 89 -12.63 0.61 6.81
C SER A 89 -13.70 1.69 6.96
N LYS A 90 -13.47 2.71 7.80
CA LYS A 90 -14.33 3.89 7.93
C LYS A 90 -14.55 4.56 6.57
N HIS A 91 -13.48 4.81 5.82
CA HIS A 91 -13.59 5.42 4.50
C HIS A 91 -14.40 4.60 3.52
N PHE A 92 -14.16 3.29 3.45
CA PHE A 92 -14.90 2.41 2.56
C PHE A 92 -16.39 2.40 2.92
N LYS A 93 -16.72 2.37 4.20
CA LYS A 93 -18.09 2.49 4.69
C LYS A 93 -18.73 3.83 4.33
N ASP A 94 -18.06 4.94 4.62
CA ASP A 94 -18.57 6.31 4.38
C ASP A 94 -18.77 6.61 2.89
N LYS A 95 -17.98 6.00 2.01
CA LYS A 95 -18.08 6.14 0.56
C LYS A 95 -18.90 5.04 -0.12
N GLY A 96 -19.44 4.07 0.63
CA GLY A 96 -20.15 2.93 0.07
C GLY A 96 -19.29 2.06 -0.85
N HIS A 97 -17.98 2.02 -0.63
CA HIS A 97 -17.05 1.16 -1.35
C HIS A 97 -17.00 -0.23 -0.72
N THR A 98 -16.79 -1.25 -1.54
CA THR A 98 -16.71 -2.64 -1.08
C THR A 98 -15.28 -3.16 -1.10
N ALA A 99 -15.01 -4.21 -0.33
CA ALA A 99 -13.68 -4.83 -0.24
C ALA A 99 -13.19 -5.42 -1.58
N GLU A 100 -14.10 -5.72 -2.50
CA GLU A 100 -13.81 -6.24 -3.84
C GLU A 100 -13.25 -5.15 -4.77
N GLN A 101 -13.61 -3.89 -4.53
CA GLN A 101 -13.11 -2.74 -5.29
C GLN A 101 -11.69 -2.31 -4.87
N LEU A 102 -11.15 -2.93 -3.81
CA LEU A 102 -9.82 -2.69 -3.31
C LEU A 102 -8.77 -3.18 -4.31
N LYS A 103 -8.02 -2.23 -4.88
CA LYS A 103 -6.81 -2.50 -5.64
C LYS A 103 -5.59 -2.25 -4.77
N PHE A 104 -4.60 -3.13 -4.84
CA PHE A 104 -3.34 -2.93 -4.12
C PHE A 104 -2.14 -3.12 -5.04
N THR A 105 -1.04 -2.48 -4.69
CA THR A 105 0.25 -2.65 -5.33
C THR A 105 1.35 -2.69 -4.27
N ILE A 106 2.43 -3.41 -4.56
CA ILE A 106 3.60 -3.47 -3.69
C ILE A 106 4.58 -2.41 -4.19
N LEU A 107 4.97 -1.52 -3.29
CA LEU A 107 5.88 -0.41 -3.60
C LEU A 107 7.33 -0.85 -3.44
N GLU A 108 7.64 -1.50 -2.32
CA GLU A 108 9.01 -1.91 -1.97
C GLU A 108 8.99 -3.09 -1.00
N VAL A 109 10.06 -3.91 -1.03
CA VAL A 109 10.35 -4.92 -0.01
C VAL A 109 11.53 -4.39 0.80
N ILE A 110 11.34 -4.24 2.10
CA ILE A 110 12.38 -3.85 3.04
C ILE A 110 13.08 -5.14 3.49
N PRO A 111 14.36 -5.38 3.13
CA PRO A 111 15.08 -6.51 3.68
C PRO A 111 15.17 -6.34 5.21
N PRO A 112 14.99 -7.43 6.00
CA PRO A 112 15.21 -7.35 7.44
C PRO A 112 16.62 -6.81 7.67
N LEU A 113 16.73 -5.76 8.50
CA LEU A 113 18.03 -5.24 8.90
C LEU A 113 18.83 -6.41 9.48
N ASN A 114 19.87 -6.84 8.77
CA ASN A 114 20.89 -7.70 9.36
C ASN A 114 21.41 -6.92 10.57
N ARG A 115 21.04 -7.37 11.77
CA ARG A 115 21.80 -7.03 12.96
C ARG A 115 23.12 -7.76 12.76
N GLU A 116 24.11 -7.04 12.21
CA GLU A 116 25.48 -7.52 12.27
C GLU A 116 25.81 -7.78 13.75
N SER A 117 26.44 -8.93 13.94
CA SER A 117 26.67 -9.73 15.16
C SER A 117 26.75 -9.03 16.51
#